data_AF-A0A256G914-F1
#
_entry.id   AF-A0A256G914-F1
#
_cell.length_a   1.000
_cell.length_b   1.000
_cell.length_c   1.000
_cell.angle_alpha   90.00
_cell.angle_beta   90.00
_cell.angle_gamma   90.00
#
_symmetry.space_group_name_H-M   'P 1'
#
loop_
_entity.id
_entity.type
_entity.pdbx_description
1 polymer ?
#
loop_
_entity_poly.entity_id
_entity_poly.type
_entity_poly.pdbx_seq_one_letter_code
_entity_poly.pdbx_strand_id
1 'polypeptide(L)'
;MFPYVDYMTAPSSDKLTRAQHDALRAIAFFRRQKKIGSDWLVGDKRLSHRVIGRLEQLDLVEESVIRGEPMLQLTIFGQAMKAKLLQ
;
A
#
# COMPACT_ATOMS: atom_id res chain seq x y z
N MET A 1 25.18 12.48 -18.65
CA MET A 1 23.87 13.04 -18.25
C MET A 1 23.05 11.88 -17.71
N PHE A 2 23.09 11.67 -16.39
CA PHE A 2 22.26 10.65 -15.75
C PHE A 2 20.85 11.21 -15.59
N PRO A 3 19.78 10.47 -15.92
CA PRO A 3 18.43 10.99 -15.75
C PRO A 3 18.18 11.32 -14.28
N TYR A 4 17.78 12.56 -14.02
CA TYR A 4 17.30 13.01 -12.73
C TYR A 4 15.96 12.30 -12.47
N VAL A 5 16.04 11.17 -11.77
CA VAL A 5 14.86 10.51 -11.22
C VAL A 5 14.31 11.41 -10.11
N ASP A 6 13.15 12.02 -10.37
CA ASP A 6 12.46 12.88 -9.41
C ASP A 6 11.92 12.02 -8.26
N TYR A 7 12.73 11.86 -7.21
CA TYR A 7 12.37 11.18 -5.97
C TYR A 7 11.61 12.10 -5.00
N MET A 8 11.27 13.33 -5.40
CA MET A 8 10.70 14.34 -4.50
C MET A 8 9.18 14.38 -4.46
N THR A 9 8.49 13.56 -5.24
CA THR A 9 7.03 13.42 -5.10
C THR A 9 6.68 12.17 -4.29
N ALA A 10 7.11 12.12 -3.02
CA ALA A 10 6.38 11.31 -2.06
C ALA A 10 4.91 11.77 -2.14
N PRO A 11 3.93 10.87 -2.33
CA PRO A 11 2.52 11.29 -2.39
C PRO A 11 2.23 12.11 -1.14
N SER A 12 1.72 13.33 -1.31
CA SER A 12 1.19 14.08 -0.17
C SER A 12 -0.05 13.35 0.35
N SER A 13 -0.23 13.30 1.67
CA SER A 13 -1.37 12.62 2.32
C SER A 13 -2.72 13.05 1.71
N ASP A 14 -2.80 14.32 1.32
CA ASP A 14 -3.97 14.97 0.70
C ASP A 14 -4.35 14.43 -0.69
N LYS A 15 -3.50 13.64 -1.34
CA LYS A 15 -3.76 13.08 -2.68
C LYS A 15 -4.37 11.68 -2.67
N LEU A 16 -4.41 11.01 -1.52
CA LEU A 16 -4.99 9.68 -1.41
C LEU A 16 -6.50 9.77 -1.22
N THR A 17 -7.23 8.97 -1.99
CA THR A 17 -8.67 8.81 -1.79
C THR A 17 -8.95 8.09 -0.47
N ARG A 18 -10.16 8.24 0.09
CA ARG A 18 -10.57 7.53 1.31
C ARG A 18 -10.38 6.01 1.22
N ALA A 19 -10.66 5.41 0.06
CA ALA A 19 -10.47 3.99 -0.15
C ALA A 19 -8.99 3.57 -0.08
N GLN A 20 -8.08 4.43 -0.53
CA GLN A 20 -6.64 4.18 -0.46
C GLN A 20 -6.10 4.36 0.97
N HIS A 21 -6.59 5.35 1.71
CA HIS A 21 -6.29 5.49 3.15
C HIS A 21 -6.75 4.25 3.93
N ASP A 22 -8.00 3.83 3.72
CA ASP A 22 -8.56 2.66 4.40
C ASP A 22 -7.78 1.38 4.05
N ALA A 23 -7.39 1.22 2.78
CA ALA A 23 -6.56 0.11 2.34
C ALA A 23 -5.16 0.13 2.99
N LEU A 24 -4.47 1.27 2.98
CA LEU A 24 -3.15 1.42 3.60
C LEU A 24 -3.21 1.11 5.10
N ARG A 25 -4.24 1.60 5.79
CA ARG A 25 -4.46 1.32 7.22
C ARG A 25 -4.76 -0.15 7.48
N ALA A 26 -5.55 -0.79 6.62
CA ALA A 26 -5.87 -2.21 6.73
C ALA A 26 -4.62 -3.08 6.59
N ILE A 27 -3.82 -2.83 5.56
CA ILE A 27 -2.56 -3.54 5.29
C ILE A 27 -1.59 -3.36 6.47
N ALA A 28 -1.55 -2.17 7.05
CA ALA A 28 -0.69 -1.86 8.18
C ALA A 28 -1.11 -2.49 9.51
N PHE A 29 -2.39 -2.87 9.65
CA PHE A 29 -2.98 -3.32 10.90
C PHE A 29 -3.22 -4.84 10.91
N PHE A 30 -3.73 -5.40 9.82
CA PHE A 30 -4.10 -6.80 9.76
C PHE A 30 -2.95 -7.68 9.27
N ARG A 31 -2.54 -8.62 10.13
CA ARG A 31 -1.58 -9.68 9.77
C ARG A 31 -2.19 -10.73 8.84
N ARG A 32 -3.50 -10.97 8.94
CA ARG A 32 -4.19 -11.95 8.08
C ARG A 32 -4.49 -11.30 6.74
N GLN A 33 -3.84 -11.83 5.70
CA GLN A 33 -4.04 -11.42 4.32
C GLN A 33 -4.24 -12.65 3.45
N LYS A 34 -5.01 -12.52 2.38
CA LYS A 34 -5.21 -13.56 1.38
C LYS A 34 -5.42 -12.93 0.02
N LYS A 35 -4.61 -13.31 -0.95
CA LYS A 35 -4.83 -12.93 -2.35
C LYS A 35 -5.95 -13.79 -2.95
N ILE A 36 -6.92 -13.15 -3.60
CA ILE A 36 -8.08 -13.79 -4.23
C ILE A 36 -8.14 -13.30 -5.69
N GLY A 37 -7.52 -14.05 -6.60
CA GLY A 37 -7.29 -13.57 -7.96
C GLY A 37 -6.38 -12.34 -7.95
N SER A 38 -6.87 -11.22 -8.49
CA SER A 38 -6.17 -9.94 -8.46
C SER A 38 -6.54 -9.06 -7.25
N ASP A 39 -7.57 -9.45 -6.49
CA ASP A 39 -8.00 -8.72 -5.29
C ASP A 39 -7.31 -9.27 -4.04
N TRP A 40 -7.40 -8.51 -2.96
CA TRP A 40 -6.88 -8.88 -1.66
C TRP A 40 -7.97 -8.87 -0.60
N LEU A 41 -7.97 -9.89 0.25
CA LEU A 41 -8.68 -9.89 1.51
C LEU A 41 -7.68 -9.59 2.62
N VAL A 42 -7.83 -8.46 3.29
CA VAL A 42 -6.96 -8.01 4.37
C VAL A 42 -7.82 -7.80 5.62
N GLY A 43 -7.67 -8.69 6.60
CA GLY A 43 -8.61 -8.79 7.72
C GLY A 43 -10.03 -9.10 7.23
N ASP A 44 -10.94 -8.15 7.43
CA ASP A 44 -12.33 -8.15 6.99
C ASP A 44 -12.57 -7.32 5.71
N LYS A 45 -11.53 -6.67 5.18
CA LYS A 45 -11.64 -5.75 4.04
C LYS A 45 -11.23 -6.41 2.74
N ARG A 46 -12.08 -6.25 1.71
CA ARG A 46 -11.75 -6.60 0.33
C ARG A 46 -11.17 -5.37 -0.38
N LEU A 47 -9.92 -5.48 -0.80
CA LEU A 47 -9.18 -4.46 -1.51
C LEU A 47 -9.11 -4.85 -2.98
N SER A 48 -9.68 -4.01 -3.84
CA SER A 48 -9.65 -4.26 -5.28
C SER A 48 -8.23 -4.14 -5.84
N HIS A 49 -7.94 -4.92 -6.88
CA HIS A 49 -6.74 -4.76 -7.71
C HIS A 49 -6.43 -3.29 -8.05
N ARG A 50 -7.45 -2.49 -8.39
CA ARG A 50 -7.27 -1.08 -8.77
C ARG A 50 -6.74 -0.23 -7.62
N VAL A 51 -7.20 -0.49 -6.39
CA VAL A 51 -6.72 0.23 -5.21
C VAL A 51 -5.30 -0.19 -4.88
N ILE A 52 -5.00 -1.50 -4.91
CA ILE A 52 -3.66 -2.03 -4.64
C ILE A 52 -2.65 -1.53 -5.67
N GLY A 53 -2.95 -1.68 -6.96
CA GLY A 53 -2.06 -1.20 -8.03
C GLY A 53 -1.81 0.31 -7.95
N ARG A 54 -2.77 1.09 -7.44
CA ARG A 54 -2.53 2.53 -7.22
C ARG A 54 -1.65 2.80 -6.00
N LEU A 55 -1.74 2.00 -4.94
CA LEU A 55 -0.83 2.10 -3.79
C LEU A 55 0.60 1.67 -4.16
N GLU A 56 0.75 0.65 -5.00
CA GLU A 56 2.03 0.20 -5.54
C GLU A 56 2.66 1.26 -6.46
N GLN A 57 1.89 1.88 -7.36
CA GLN A 57 2.36 3.00 -8.19
C GLN A 57 2.84 4.21 -7.39
N LEU A 58 2.32 4.38 -6.17
CA LEU A 58 2.71 5.45 -5.26
C LEU A 58 3.85 5.03 -4.32
N ASP A 59 4.40 3.83 -4.54
CA ASP A 59 5.45 3.23 -3.71
C ASP A 59 5.07 3.18 -2.22
N LEU A 60 3.78 2.95 -1.92
CA LEU A 60 3.28 2.86 -0.53
C LEU A 60 3.15 1.42 -0.04
N VAL A 61 2.96 0.50 -0.97
CA VAL A 61 2.77 -0.91 -0.72
C VAL A 61 3.54 -1.69 -1.76
N GLU A 62 4.05 -2.85 -1.37
CA GLU A 62 4.58 -3.85 -2.29
C GLU A 62 3.97 -5.21 -1.98
N GLU A 63 3.76 -6.02 -3.02
CA GLU A 63 3.51 -7.44 -2.87
C GLU A 63 4.83 -8.18 -2.66
N SER A 64 4.90 -8.96 -1.58
CA SER A 64 6.05 -9.79 -1.22
C SER A 64 5.58 -11.21 -0.91
N VAL A 65 6.50 -12.18 -0.95
CA VAL A 65 6.20 -13.56 -0.58
C VAL A 65 6.82 -13.87 0.78
N ILE A 66 5.99 -14.14 1.78
CA ILE A 66 6.42 -14.50 3.13
C ILE A 66 5.99 -15.92 3.42
N ARG A 67 6.96 -16.80 3.69
CA ARG A 67 6.73 -18.24 3.97
C ARG A 67 5.93 -18.94 2.85
N GLY A 68 6.14 -18.53 1.60
CA GLY A 68 5.46 -19.08 0.44
C GLY A 68 4.07 -18.48 0.17
N GLU A 69 3.59 -17.58 1.02
CA GLU A 69 2.28 -16.92 0.86
C GLU A 69 2.45 -15.47 0.38
N PRO A 70 1.64 -15.01 -0.59
CA PRO A 70 1.66 -13.61 -1.00
C PRO A 70 1.14 -12.72 0.14
N MET A 71 1.86 -11.65 0.43
CA MET A 71 1.50 -10.65 1.44
C MET A 71 1.77 -9.23 0.94
N LEU A 72 0.86 -8.30 1.24
CA LEU A 72 1.09 -6.87 1.06
C LEU A 72 1.84 -6.31 2.25
N GLN A 73 2.94 -5.61 1.97
CA GLN A 73 3.76 -4.93 2.97
C GLN A 73 3.81 -3.43 2.70
N LEU A 74 3.90 -2.64 3.77
CA LEU A 74 4.19 -1.22 3.63
C LEU A 74 5.67 -1.03 3.31
N THR A 75 5.94 -0.26 2.26
CA THR A 75 7.28 0.25 1.97
C THR A 75 7.69 1.30 3.03
N ILE A 76 8.92 1.82 2.92
CA ILE A 76 9.37 2.94 3.77
C ILE A 76 8.46 4.16 3.60
N PHE A 77 8.05 4.52 2.38
CA PHE A 77 7.13 5.62 2.14
C PHE A 77 5.72 5.32 2.63
N GLY A 78 5.26 4.07 2.51
CA GLY A 78 4.01 3.59 3.09
C GLY A 78 3.95 3.77 4.60
N GLN A 79 5.04 3.44 5.30
CA GLN A 79 5.16 3.61 6.74
C GLN A 79 5.17 5.09 7.14
N ALA A 80 5.92 5.94 6.42
CA ALA A 80 5.92 7.38 6.65
C ALA A 80 4.54 8.01 6.42
N MET A 81 3.83 7.56 5.38
CA MET A 81 2.47 7.99 5.08
C MET A 81 1.50 7.57 6.19
N LYS A 82 1.55 6.31 6.63
CA LYS A 82 0.76 5.81 7.76
C LYS A 82 0.96 6.66 9.01
N ALA A 83 2.21 7.04 9.33
CA ALA A 83 2.51 7.86 10.49
C ALA A 83 1.85 9.25 10.41
N LYS A 84 1.82 9.88 9.22
CA LYS A 84 1.12 11.15 8.99
C LYS A 84 -0.41 11.03 9.10
N LEU A 85 -0.98 9.87 8.77
CA LEU A 85 -2.42 9.62 8.81
C LEU A 85 -2.99 9.34 10.20
N LEU A 86 -2.13 8.99 11.16
CA LEU A 86 -2.52 8.63 12.53
C LEU A 86 -2.20 9.73 13.56
N GLN A 87 -1.74 10.88 13.09
CA GLN A 87 -1.63 12.13 13.87
C GLN A 87 -2.91 12.95 13.72
#